data_AF-A0A1U7MUP9-F1
#
_entry.id   AF-A0A1U7MUP9-F1
#
_cell.length_a   1.000
_cell.length_b   1.000
_cell.length_c   1.000
_cell.angle_alpha   90.00
_cell.angle_beta   90.00
_cell.angle_gamma   90.00
#
_symmetry.space_group_name_H-M   'P 1'
#
loop_
_entity.id
_entity.type
_entity.pdbx_description
1 polymer ?
#
loop_
_entity_poly.entity_id
_entity_poly.type
_entity_poly.pdbx_seq_one_letter_code
_entity_poly.pdbx_strand_id
1 'polypeptide(L)'
;MHRIVRRGLLATAAGTAAVAMAAGSASAHHCFVPMYTLNGPTSSANWIVYTAEAAATDPEIAGITLGCPEAAAAGYEALEAAGLPVGIKIFAKMTIGDPKGEGRIPNPNGANGKGMEYFGAGSTLADQMLETWIGAAMSHDCG
;
A
#
# COMPACT_ATOMS: atom_id res chain seq x y z
N MET A 1 -46.85 42.67 -3.83
CA MET A 1 -45.50 42.30 -4.32
C MET A 1 -44.62 41.83 -3.15
N HIS A 2 -44.81 40.61 -2.64
CA HIS A 2 -44.00 40.09 -1.51
C HIS A 2 -43.84 38.55 -1.59
N ARG A 3 -43.26 38.05 -2.69
CA ARG A 3 -42.80 36.64 -2.78
C ARG A 3 -41.47 36.42 -3.53
N ILE A 4 -40.83 37.48 -4.01
CA ILE A 4 -39.58 37.38 -4.80
C ILE A 4 -38.32 37.59 -3.93
N VAL A 5 -38.45 38.08 -2.70
CA VAL A 5 -37.31 38.40 -1.80
C VAL A 5 -36.95 37.24 -0.85
N ARG A 6 -37.18 35.98 -1.25
CA ARG A 6 -36.80 34.79 -0.45
C ARG A 6 -35.88 33.79 -1.16
N ARG A 7 -35.35 34.14 -2.34
CA ARG A 7 -34.44 33.27 -3.12
C ARG A 7 -33.06 33.87 -3.39
N GLY A 8 -32.69 34.99 -2.77
CA GLY A 8 -31.49 35.76 -3.13
C GLY A 8 -30.38 35.81 -2.07
N LEU A 9 -30.29 34.87 -1.12
CA LEU A 9 -29.36 34.97 0.01
C LEU A 9 -28.67 33.63 0.39
N LEU A 10 -28.49 32.74 -0.58
CA LEU A 10 -27.77 31.46 -0.41
C LEU A 10 -26.78 31.17 -1.54
N ALA A 11 -26.16 32.22 -2.08
CA ALA A 11 -25.15 32.08 -3.13
C ALA A 11 -24.11 33.19 -3.00
N THR A 12 -23.18 33.05 -2.04
CA THR A 12 -21.82 33.65 -2.07
C THR A 12 -21.10 33.40 -0.74
N ALA A 13 -20.55 32.21 -0.58
CA ALA A 13 -19.34 31.94 0.23
C ALA A 13 -18.79 30.53 -0.09
N ALA A 14 -18.84 30.13 -1.36
CA ALA A 14 -18.07 29.01 -1.88
C ALA A 14 -16.88 29.62 -2.59
N GLY A 15 -15.82 29.90 -1.84
CA GLY A 15 -14.67 30.64 -2.33
C GLY A 15 -13.44 30.36 -1.48
N THR A 16 -12.61 29.45 -1.98
CA THR A 16 -11.17 29.34 -1.74
C THR A 16 -10.69 29.04 -0.32
N ALA A 17 -10.64 27.74 0.00
CA ALA A 17 -9.53 27.15 0.77
C ALA A 17 -9.04 25.84 0.12
N ALA A 18 -9.07 25.78 -1.22
CA ALA A 18 -8.53 24.69 -2.03
C ALA A 18 -7.08 24.97 -2.48
N VAL A 19 -6.27 25.57 -1.60
CA VAL A 19 -4.84 25.82 -1.87
C VAL A 19 -4.06 25.53 -0.60
N ALA A 20 -3.79 24.25 -0.35
CA ALA A 20 -2.67 23.77 0.50
C ALA A 20 -2.69 22.24 0.77
N MET A 21 -3.47 21.41 0.05
CA MET A 21 -3.03 20.03 -0.10
C MET A 21 -1.93 20.06 -1.15
N ALA A 22 -0.73 20.41 -0.69
CA ALA A 22 0.48 20.20 -1.45
C ALA A 22 0.43 18.76 -1.96
N ALA A 23 0.20 18.59 -3.26
CA ALA A 23 0.43 17.36 -3.97
C ALA A 23 1.96 17.13 -3.95
N GLY A 24 2.45 16.76 -2.78
CA GLY A 24 3.80 16.27 -2.61
C GLY A 24 3.89 15.04 -3.47
N SER A 25 4.88 15.01 -4.36
CA SER A 25 5.36 13.75 -4.90
C SER A 25 5.45 12.76 -3.74
N ALA A 26 4.68 11.67 -3.81
CA ALA A 26 4.85 10.55 -2.91
C ALA A 26 6.35 10.16 -2.94
N SER A 27 7.01 10.17 -1.78
CA SER A 27 8.35 9.61 -1.68
C SER A 27 8.30 8.17 -2.17
N ALA A 28 9.26 7.73 -2.97
CA ALA A 28 9.26 6.38 -3.53
C ALA A 28 9.20 5.28 -2.46
N HIS A 29 9.69 5.57 -1.25
CA HIS A 29 9.62 4.69 -0.08
C HIS A 29 8.22 4.59 0.54
N HIS A 30 7.31 5.49 0.19
CA HIS A 30 5.93 5.45 0.64
C HIS A 30 5.02 4.74 -0.37
N CYS A 31 5.52 4.37 -1.55
CA CYS A 31 4.76 3.65 -2.56
C CYS A 31 5.25 2.20 -2.65
N PHE A 32 4.33 1.27 -2.90
CA PHE A 32 4.69 -0.12 -3.18
C PHE A 32 3.77 -0.74 -4.25
N VAL A 33 4.24 -1.80 -4.89
CA VAL A 33 3.40 -2.63 -5.78
C VAL A 33 3.17 -3.98 -5.09
N PRO A 34 1.92 -4.36 -4.81
CA PRO A 34 1.62 -5.67 -4.23
C PRO A 34 1.91 -6.78 -5.24
N MET A 35 2.49 -7.87 -4.77
CA MET A 35 2.78 -9.07 -5.55
C MET A 35 1.93 -10.22 -5.02
N TYR A 36 1.04 -10.77 -5.84
CA TYR A 36 0.23 -11.95 -5.49
C TYR A 36 0.88 -13.28 -5.90
N THR A 37 2.06 -13.21 -6.48
CA THR A 37 2.88 -14.37 -6.81
C THR A 37 4.35 -14.00 -6.73
N LEU A 38 5.19 -14.93 -6.26
CA LEU A 38 6.64 -14.77 -6.26
C LEU A 38 7.24 -14.86 -7.67
N ASN A 39 6.50 -15.43 -8.62
CA ASN A 39 6.88 -15.55 -10.04
C ASN A 39 6.53 -14.31 -10.87
N GLY A 40 6.29 -13.17 -10.22
CA GLY A 40 5.99 -11.91 -10.90
C GLY A 40 7.17 -11.45 -11.78
N PRO A 41 6.92 -10.60 -12.79
CA PRO A 41 7.97 -10.11 -13.69
C PRO A 41 9.13 -9.53 -12.90
N THR A 42 10.36 -9.87 -13.28
CA THR A 42 11.58 -9.32 -12.70
C THR A 42 11.52 -7.82 -12.81
N SER A 43 11.48 -7.15 -11.66
CA SER A 43 11.45 -5.70 -11.63
C SER A 43 12.80 -5.17 -12.13
N SER A 44 12.81 -4.03 -12.82
CA SER A 44 14.07 -3.37 -13.18
C SER A 44 14.93 -3.12 -11.94
N ALA A 45 16.24 -2.96 -12.11
CA ALA A 45 17.23 -2.83 -11.02
C ALA A 45 16.97 -1.71 -9.98
N ASN A 46 15.93 -0.90 -10.16
CA ASN A 46 15.51 0.15 -9.25
C ASN A 46 14.36 -0.26 -8.33
N TRP A 47 13.90 -1.52 -8.36
CA TRP A 47 12.82 -2.04 -7.53
C TRP A 47 13.34 -3.16 -6.65
N ILE A 48 13.16 -3.01 -5.34
CA ILE A 48 13.52 -4.00 -4.33
C ILE A 48 12.27 -4.79 -4.00
N VAL A 49 12.39 -6.11 -3.92
CA VAL A 49 11.31 -7.02 -3.52
C VAL A 49 11.49 -7.36 -2.04
N TYR A 50 10.42 -7.19 -1.28
CA TYR A 50 10.28 -7.72 0.07
C TYR A 50 9.17 -8.76 0.06
N THR A 51 9.51 -10.04 0.23
CA THR A 51 8.49 -11.08 0.46
C THR A 51 7.92 -10.93 1.87
N ALA A 52 6.73 -11.48 2.12
CA ALA A 52 6.15 -11.47 3.47
C ALA A 52 7.09 -12.14 4.49
N GLU A 53 7.70 -13.27 4.13
CA GLU A 53 8.70 -13.96 4.97
C GLU A 53 9.96 -13.13 5.21
N ALA A 54 10.51 -12.49 4.17
CA ALA A 54 11.70 -11.66 4.31
C ALA A 54 11.42 -10.47 5.24
N ALA A 55 10.27 -9.81 5.08
CA ALA A 55 9.85 -8.73 5.97
C ALA A 55 9.57 -9.23 7.40
N ALA A 56 8.98 -10.41 7.56
CA ALA A 56 8.70 -10.98 8.87
C ALA A 56 9.96 -11.35 9.65
N THR A 57 10.98 -11.88 8.97
CA THR A 57 12.23 -12.35 9.58
C THR A 57 13.29 -11.25 9.69
N ASP A 58 13.14 -10.13 8.97
CA ASP A 58 14.03 -8.98 9.07
C ASP A 58 13.93 -8.33 10.46
N PRO A 59 15.05 -8.22 11.22
CA PRO A 59 15.04 -7.67 12.57
C PRO A 59 14.71 -6.18 12.65
N GLU A 60 14.82 -5.43 11.54
CA GLU A 60 14.48 -4.01 11.46
C GLU A 60 12.98 -3.80 11.16
N ILE A 61 12.25 -4.86 10.77
CA ILE A 61 10.82 -4.80 10.43
C ILE A 61 9.97 -5.53 11.47
N ALA A 62 10.16 -6.85 11.64
CA ALA A 62 9.36 -7.67 12.56
C ALA A 62 10.20 -8.65 13.38
N GLY A 63 11.29 -9.16 12.82
CA GLY A 63 12.32 -9.93 13.55
C GLY A 63 11.85 -11.26 14.13
N ILE A 64 10.84 -11.90 13.55
CA ILE A 64 10.36 -13.19 14.05
C ILE A 64 11.34 -14.31 13.67
N THR A 65 11.38 -15.35 14.51
CA THR A 65 12.10 -16.59 14.21
C THR A 65 11.09 -17.71 14.03
N LEU A 66 11.13 -18.41 12.89
CA LEU A 66 10.28 -19.56 12.63
C LEU A 66 10.76 -20.79 13.42
N GLY A 67 9.82 -21.57 13.94
CA GLY A 67 10.13 -22.83 14.63
C GLY A 67 10.56 -23.95 13.68
N CYS A 68 10.09 -23.92 12.44
CA CYS A 68 10.36 -24.92 11.41
C CYS A 68 10.14 -24.32 10.00
N PRO A 69 10.70 -24.91 8.93
CA PRO A 69 10.49 -24.47 7.56
C PRO A 69 9.01 -24.46 7.11
N GLU A 70 8.21 -25.40 7.62
CA GLU A 70 6.80 -25.57 7.28
C GLU A 70 5.93 -24.39 7.75
N ALA A 71 6.36 -23.69 8.80
CA ALA A 71 5.71 -22.47 9.27
C ALA A 71 5.69 -21.37 8.18
N ALA A 72 6.73 -21.28 7.34
CA ALA A 72 6.74 -20.32 6.24
C ALA A 72 5.66 -20.64 5.20
N ALA A 73 5.48 -21.92 4.88
CA ALA A 73 4.46 -22.38 3.95
C ALA A 73 3.04 -22.06 4.48
N ALA A 74 2.79 -22.33 5.76
CA ALA A 74 1.52 -21.97 6.42
C ALA A 74 1.23 -20.46 6.33
N GLY A 75 2.26 -19.63 6.49
CA GLY A 75 2.17 -18.19 6.27
C GLY A 75 1.69 -17.82 4.86
N TYR A 76 2.29 -18.40 3.81
CA TYR A 76 1.91 -18.10 2.43
C TYR A 76 0.53 -18.66 2.05
N GLU A 77 0.16 -19.83 2.56
CA GLU A 77 -1.19 -20.40 2.37
C GLU A 77 -2.26 -19.49 2.97
N ALA A 78 -2.01 -18.89 4.15
CA ALA A 78 -2.93 -17.94 4.75
C ALA A 78 -3.09 -16.66 3.93
N LEU A 79 -2.02 -16.16 3.31
CA LEU A 79 -2.08 -15.01 2.40
C LEU A 79 -2.91 -15.31 1.16
N GLU A 80 -2.69 -16.47 0.54
CA GLU A 80 -3.48 -16.91 -0.60
C GLU A 80 -4.97 -17.04 -0.24
N ALA A 81 -5.28 -17.68 0.90
CA ALA A 81 -6.65 -17.83 1.40
C ALA A 81 -7.32 -16.48 1.69
N ALA A 82 -6.57 -15.49 2.17
CA ALA A 82 -7.05 -14.14 2.42
C ALA A 82 -7.09 -13.26 1.15
N GLY A 83 -6.60 -13.74 0.01
CA GLY A 83 -6.45 -12.94 -1.21
C GLY A 83 -5.49 -11.75 -1.03
N LEU A 84 -4.49 -11.91 -0.17
CA LEU A 84 -3.46 -10.90 0.15
C LEU A 84 -2.19 -11.12 -0.69
N PRO A 85 -1.39 -10.06 -0.90
CA PRO A 85 -0.10 -10.20 -1.59
C PRO A 85 0.86 -11.09 -0.79
N VAL A 86 1.74 -11.82 -1.49
CA VAL A 86 2.86 -12.62 -0.93
C VAL A 86 4.16 -11.82 -0.77
N GLY A 87 4.15 -10.57 -1.22
CA GLY A 87 5.26 -9.65 -1.11
C GLY A 87 4.93 -8.29 -1.73
N ILE A 88 5.86 -7.36 -1.61
CA ILE A 88 5.74 -6.01 -2.16
C ILE A 88 7.02 -5.61 -2.90
N LYS A 89 6.87 -4.74 -3.90
CA LYS A 89 7.98 -4.07 -4.57
C LYS A 89 8.03 -2.62 -4.15
N ILE A 90 9.17 -2.17 -3.65
CA ILE A 90 9.42 -0.78 -3.31
C ILE A 90 10.44 -0.21 -4.30
N PHE A 91 10.18 0.99 -4.82
CA PHE A 91 11.10 1.64 -5.74
C PHE A 91 12.21 2.31 -4.95
N ALA A 92 13.45 1.91 -5.20
CA ALA A 92 14.63 2.37 -4.48
C ALA A 92 15.06 3.81 -4.81
N LYS A 93 14.43 4.46 -5.81
CA LYS A 93 14.80 5.82 -6.25
C LYS A 93 13.67 6.84 -6.04
N MET A 94 14.02 7.89 -5.30
CA MET A 94 13.25 8.98 -4.68
C MET A 94 11.96 9.56 -5.30
N THR A 95 11.53 9.22 -6.51
CA THR A 95 10.31 9.84 -7.07
C THR A 95 9.54 8.85 -7.94
N ILE A 96 8.32 8.55 -7.51
CA ILE A 96 7.32 7.91 -8.36
C ILE A 96 6.20 8.92 -8.63
N GLY A 97 5.59 8.85 -9.81
CA GLY A 97 4.47 9.71 -10.17
C GLY A 97 3.31 9.58 -9.18
N ASP A 98 2.59 10.68 -8.95
CA ASP A 98 1.47 10.73 -8.03
C ASP A 98 0.36 9.72 -8.43
N PRO A 99 0.13 8.69 -7.61
CA PRO A 99 -0.90 7.67 -7.87
C PRO A 99 -2.33 8.20 -7.77
N LYS A 100 -2.57 9.34 -7.12
CA LYS A 100 -3.90 9.97 -7.08
C LYS A 100 -4.20 10.84 -8.30
N GLY A 101 -3.18 11.11 -9.12
CA GLY A 101 -3.30 12.00 -10.28
C GLY A 101 -3.50 13.49 -9.92
N GLU A 102 -3.26 13.87 -8.67
CA GLU A 102 -3.46 15.22 -8.13
C GLU A 102 -2.15 16.06 -8.19
N GLY A 103 -1.02 15.43 -8.54
CA GLY A 103 0.33 15.98 -8.59
C GLY A 103 0.97 15.98 -9.98
N ARG A 104 2.24 16.41 -10.03
CA ARG A 104 2.94 16.83 -11.26
C ARG A 104 3.21 15.73 -12.29
N ILE A 105 3.14 14.45 -11.91
CA ILE A 105 3.32 13.29 -12.80
C ILE A 105 2.21 12.28 -12.46
N PRO A 106 1.06 12.28 -13.14
CA PRO A 106 -0.04 11.37 -12.85
C PRO A 106 0.35 9.91 -13.12
N ASN A 107 0.12 8.99 -12.18
CA ASN A 107 0.17 7.55 -12.46
C ASN A 107 -1.26 7.01 -12.62
N PRO A 108 -1.67 6.58 -13.84
CA PRO A 108 -3.02 6.08 -14.10
C PRO A 108 -3.35 4.74 -13.41
N ASN A 109 -2.39 4.11 -12.72
CA ASN A 109 -2.52 2.82 -12.05
C ASN A 109 -2.35 2.91 -10.52
N GLY A 110 -2.70 4.02 -9.90
CA GLY A 110 -2.53 4.24 -8.46
C GLY A 110 -3.74 3.84 -7.59
N ALA A 111 -3.48 3.29 -6.40
CA ALA A 111 -4.43 3.10 -5.29
C ALA A 111 -5.73 2.33 -5.61
N ASN A 112 -5.65 1.23 -6.35
CA ASN A 112 -6.81 0.41 -6.75
C ASN A 112 -6.62 -1.10 -6.50
N GLY A 113 -5.58 -1.51 -5.76
CA GLY A 113 -5.24 -2.91 -5.53
C GLY A 113 -4.67 -3.65 -6.74
N LYS A 114 -4.51 -2.97 -7.90
CA LYS A 114 -4.02 -3.53 -9.18
C LYS A 114 -2.81 -2.77 -9.73
N GLY A 115 -2.06 -2.07 -8.87
CA GLY A 115 -0.96 -1.22 -9.30
C GLY A 115 -0.16 -0.67 -8.12
N MET A 116 0.09 0.64 -8.13
CA MET A 116 0.93 1.29 -7.11
C MET A 116 0.10 1.74 -5.92
N GLU A 117 0.34 1.13 -4.77
CA GLU A 117 -0.21 1.46 -3.46
C GLU A 117 0.65 2.50 -2.73
N TYR A 118 0.08 3.19 -1.73
CA TYR A 118 0.78 4.22 -0.97
C TYR A 118 0.52 4.10 0.54
N PHE A 119 1.57 3.79 1.31
CA PHE A 119 1.57 3.72 2.77
C PHE A 119 1.00 5.00 3.39
N GLY A 120 1.42 6.18 2.89
CA GLY A 120 1.04 7.48 3.45
C GLY A 120 -0.38 7.98 3.13
N ALA A 121 -1.20 7.25 2.37
CA ALA A 121 -2.62 7.58 2.14
C ALA A 121 -3.57 6.59 2.81
N GLY A 122 -3.05 5.80 3.76
CA GLY A 122 -3.86 4.88 4.55
C GLY A 122 -4.07 3.52 3.91
N SER A 123 -3.22 3.11 2.96
CA SER A 123 -3.21 1.72 2.49
C SER A 123 -2.65 0.82 3.59
N THR A 124 -3.49 -0.04 4.15
CA THR A 124 -3.13 -1.02 5.19
C THR A 124 -2.69 -2.36 4.60
N LEU A 125 -2.60 -2.47 3.28
CA LEU A 125 -2.45 -3.76 2.59
C LEU A 125 -1.13 -4.48 2.93
N ALA A 126 -0.04 -3.71 3.07
CA ALA A 126 1.26 -4.27 3.44
C ALA A 126 1.29 -4.72 4.91
N ASP A 127 0.63 -3.99 5.81
CA ASP A 127 0.51 -4.37 7.23
C ASP A 127 -0.35 -5.63 7.36
N GLN A 128 -1.50 -5.67 6.68
CA GLN A 128 -2.38 -6.85 6.65
C GLN A 128 -1.67 -8.08 6.10
N MET A 129 -0.87 -7.94 5.04
CA MET A 129 -0.01 -9.00 4.53
C MET A 129 0.93 -9.50 5.63
N LEU A 130 1.68 -8.60 6.25
CA LEU A 130 2.69 -8.97 7.25
C LEU A 130 2.04 -9.64 8.47
N GLU A 131 0.98 -9.06 9.01
CA GLU A 131 0.25 -9.58 10.16
C GLU A 131 -0.38 -10.95 9.88
N THR A 132 -0.99 -11.13 8.70
CA THR A 132 -1.62 -12.41 8.32
C THR A 132 -0.57 -13.51 8.18
N TRP A 133 0.55 -13.21 7.52
CA TRP A 133 1.63 -14.18 7.36
C TRP A 133 2.25 -14.56 8.70
N ILE A 134 2.58 -13.57 9.55
CA ILE A 134 3.15 -13.81 10.89
C ILE A 134 2.18 -14.62 11.74
N GLY A 135 0.90 -14.26 11.77
CA GLY A 135 -0.10 -14.95 12.58
C GLY A 135 -0.23 -16.43 12.23
N ALA A 136 -0.26 -16.76 10.94
CA ALA A 136 -0.32 -18.14 10.48
C ALA A 136 0.99 -18.90 10.71
N ALA A 137 2.13 -18.29 10.39
CA ALA A 137 3.44 -18.91 10.58
C ALA A 137 3.72 -19.20 12.07
N MET A 138 3.37 -18.29 12.97
CA MET A 138 3.59 -18.46 14.42
C MET A 138 2.58 -19.39 15.09
N SER A 139 1.44 -19.66 14.44
CA SER A 139 0.44 -20.61 14.93
C SER A 139 0.65 -22.02 14.39
N HIS A 140 1.58 -22.21 13.45
CA HIS A 140 1.90 -23.51 12.90
C HIS A 140 2.60 -24.38 13.95
N ASP A 141 2.10 -25.61 14.13
CA ASP A 141 2.73 -26.59 15.02
C ASP A 141 3.92 -27.24 14.33
N CYS A 142 5.09 -27.11 14.93
CA CYS A 142 6.35 -27.65 14.40
C CYS A 142 6.73 -29.03 14.96
N GLY A 143 5.85 -29.65 15.77
CA GLY A 143 6.02 -31.01 16.31
C GLY A 143 6.71 -31.09 17.67
#